data_AF-A0A2M7TVU5-F1
#
_entry.id   AF-A0A2M7TVU5-F1
#
_cell.length_a   1.000
_cell.length_b   1.000
_cell.length_c   1.000
_cell.angle_alpha   90.00
_cell.angle_beta   90.00
_cell.angle_gamma   90.00
#
_symmetry.space_group_name_H-M   'P 1'
#
loop_
_entity.id
_entity.type
_entity.pdbx_description
1 polymer ?
#
loop_
_entity_poly.entity_id
_entity_poly.type
_entity_poly.pdbx_seq_one_letter_code
_entity_poly.pdbx_strand_id
1 'polypeptide(L)'
;MKITSIKQQLKRTNRYSVFVEGKYEFSLSETALLESKLASGQELAKQEVGEYKKLSSEDKLYNKALRWVAMRPRTKWEVSFYL
;
A
#
# COMPACT_ATOMS: atom_id res chain seq x y z
N MET A 1 8.44 1.71 17.14
CA MET A 1 8.62 0.43 16.42
C MET A 1 9.60 0.67 15.29
N LYS A 2 10.63 -0.18 15.09
CA LYS A 2 11.70 0.11 14.12
C LYS A 2 11.52 -0.62 12.80
N ILE A 3 11.68 0.08 11.68
CA ILE A 3 11.73 -0.53 10.35
C ILE A 3 13.03 -1.33 10.24
N THR A 4 12.89 -2.63 10.07
CA THR A 4 14.01 -3.57 9.98
C THR A 4 14.44 -3.84 8.56
N SER A 5 13.48 -3.92 7.63
CA SER A 5 13.81 -4.05 6.21
C SER A 5 12.66 -3.59 5.32
N ILE A 6 13.00 -3.14 4.13
CA ILE A 6 12.06 -2.86 3.05
C ILE A 6 12.51 -3.72 1.87
N LYS A 7 11.63 -4.60 1.40
CA LYS A 7 11.95 -5.56 0.32
C LYS A 7 10.97 -5.42 -0.82
N GLN A 8 11.48 -5.41 -2.05
CA GLN A 8 10.64 -5.47 -3.24
C GLN A 8 9.88 -6.79 -3.30
N GLN A 9 8.61 -6.78 -3.71
CA GLN A 9 7.81 -7.99 -3.83
C GLN A 9 8.15 -8.75 -5.12
N LEU A 10 8.31 -10.08 -5.04
CA LEU A 10 8.66 -10.91 -6.20
C LEU A 10 7.64 -10.81 -7.36
N LYS A 11 6.34 -10.85 -7.06
CA LYS A 11 5.28 -10.84 -8.10
C LYS A 11 4.89 -9.45 -8.58
N ARG A 12 5.20 -8.42 -7.81
CA ARG A 12 4.77 -7.03 -8.07
C ARG A 12 5.96 -6.12 -7.82
N THR A 13 6.75 -5.90 -8.85
CA THR A 13 7.97 -5.08 -8.81
C THR A 13 7.71 -3.66 -8.31
N ASN A 14 6.53 -3.11 -8.59
CA ASN A 14 6.15 -1.75 -8.18
C ASN A 14 5.62 -1.68 -6.73
N ARG A 15 5.80 -2.74 -5.94
CA ARG A 15 5.38 -2.79 -4.53
C ARG A 15 6.50 -3.29 -3.63
N TYR A 16 6.54 -2.70 -2.44
CA TYR A 16 7.54 -2.96 -1.43
C TYR A 16 6.85 -3.41 -0.14
N SER A 17 7.36 -4.49 0.44
CA SER A 17 6.95 -4.99 1.75
C SER A 17 7.83 -4.36 2.84
N VAL A 18 7.19 -3.76 3.83
CA VAL A 18 7.85 -3.13 4.98
C VAL A 18 7.77 -4.07 6.18
N PHE A 19 8.95 -4.33 6.76
CA PHE A 19 9.10 -5.17 7.93
C PHE A 19 9.45 -4.32 9.14
N VAL A 20 8.66 -4.45 10.21
CA VAL A 20 8.84 -3.77 11.48
C VAL A 20 9.22 -4.82 12.51
N GLU A 21 10.35 -4.61 13.20
CA GLU A 21 10.86 -5.58 14.21
C GLU A 21 10.98 -7.02 13.68
N GLY A 22 11.38 -7.18 12.41
CA GLY A 22 11.55 -8.47 11.75
C GLY A 22 10.26 -9.11 11.24
N LYS A 23 9.10 -8.50 11.51
CA LYS A 23 7.79 -9.01 11.09
C LYS A 23 7.21 -8.17 9.96
N TYR A 24 6.54 -8.81 9.01
CA TYR A 24 5.82 -8.11 7.95
C TYR A 24 4.65 -7.33 8.55
N GLU A 25 4.56 -6.04 8.25
CA GLU A 25 3.52 -5.17 8.82
C GLU A 25 2.57 -4.63 7.74
N PHE A 26 3.12 -4.09 6.64
CA PHE A 26 2.35 -3.55 5.53
C PHE A 26 3.16 -3.52 4.22
N SER A 27 2.50 -3.12 3.13
CA SER A 27 3.14 -3.01 1.81
C SER A 27 2.73 -1.74 1.09
N LEU A 28 3.67 -0.94 0.60
CA LEU A 28 3.37 0.28 -0.15
C LEU A 28 3.66 0.08 -1.64
N SER A 29 3.01 0.88 -2.48
CA SER A 29 3.47 1.08 -3.86
C SER A 29 4.76 1.89 -3.86
N GLU A 30 5.48 1.85 -4.97
CA GLU A 30 6.70 2.63 -5.17
C GLU A 30 6.48 4.13 -4.92
N THR A 31 5.40 4.70 -5.46
CA THR A 31 5.05 6.11 -5.27
C THR A 31 4.76 6.43 -3.80
N ALA A 32 3.89 5.64 -3.15
CA ALA A 32 3.56 5.84 -1.73
C ALA A 32 4.79 5.67 -0.83
N LEU A 33 5.72 4.76 -1.17
CA LEU A 33 6.97 4.60 -0.43
C LEU A 33 7.85 5.86 -0.52
N LEU A 34 8.01 6.40 -1.73
CA LEU A 34 8.80 7.62 -1.96
C LEU A 34 8.17 8.84 -1.26
N GLU A 35 6.85 9.00 -1.35
CA GLU A 35 6.11 10.09 -0.69
C GLU A 35 6.20 10.00 0.84
N SER A 36 6.10 8.78 1.37
CA SER A 36 6.21 8.52 2.81
C SER A 36 7.62 8.72 3.37
N LYS A 37 8.64 8.84 2.50
CA LYS A 37 10.06 8.99 2.86
C LYS A 37 10.55 7.93 3.87
N LEU A 38 9.93 6.75 3.86
CA LEU A 38 10.27 5.68 4.78
C LEU A 38 11.62 5.06 4.43
N ALA A 39 12.49 4.95 5.43
CA ALA A 39 13.79 4.33 5.29
C ALA A 39 14.00 3.21 6.32
N SER A 40 14.80 2.20 5.94
CA SER A 40 15.24 1.17 6.87
C SER A 40 15.97 1.80 8.06
N GLY A 41 15.63 1.40 9.28
CA GLY A 41 16.20 1.95 10.50
C GLY A 41 15.39 3.08 11.14
N GLN A 42 14.37 3.62 10.47
CA GLN A 42 13.49 4.64 11.02
C GLN A 42 12.57 4.06 12.11
N GLU A 43 12.28 4.88 13.12
CA GLU A 43 11.28 4.59 14.13
C GLU A 43 9.90 5.10 13.70
N LEU A 44 8.90 4.26 13.88
CA LEU A 44 7.50 4.49 13.59
C LEU A 44 6.67 4.39 14.87
N ALA A 45 5.71 5.30 15.04
CA ALA A 45 4.67 5.21 16.04
C ALA A 45 3.58 4.21 15.61
N LYS A 46 2.86 3.63 16.57
CA LYS A 46 1.76 2.71 16.27
C LYS A 46 0.64 3.36 15.45
N GLN A 47 0.40 4.66 15.64
CA GLN A 47 -0.59 5.42 14.88
C GLN A 47 -0.20 5.52 13.40
N GLU A 48 1.06 5.87 13.11
CA GLU A 48 1.59 5.97 11.75
C GLU A 48 1.52 4.63 11.02
N VAL A 49 1.81 3.51 11.70
CA VAL A 49 1.65 2.17 11.11
C VAL A 49 0.18 1.92 10.68
N GLY A 50 -0.79 2.39 11.46
CA GLY A 50 -2.20 2.32 11.11
C GLY A 50 -2.53 3.15 9.86
N GLU A 51 -1.98 4.35 9.76
CA GLU A 51 -2.13 5.22 8.59
C GLU A 51 -1.53 4.60 7.33
N TYR A 52 -0.32 4.04 7.41
CA TYR A 52 0.30 3.35 6.27
C TYR A 52 -0.44 2.08 5.85
N LYS A 53 -1.04 1.36 6.79
CA LYS A 53 -1.94 0.23 6.46
C LYS A 53 -3.18 0.71 5.72
N LYS A 54 -3.79 1.80 6.18
CA LYS A 54 -4.94 2.41 5.52
C LYS A 54 -4.58 2.87 4.11
N LEU A 55 -3.50 3.64 3.95
CA LEU A 55 -2.96 4.09 2.67
C LEU A 55 -2.70 2.91 1.72
N SER A 56 -2.08 1.84 2.22
CA SER A 56 -1.85 0.61 1.45
C SER A 56 -3.14 -0.02 0.93
N SER A 57 -4.20 -0.03 1.74
CA SER A 57 -5.49 -0.58 1.38
C SER A 57 -6.24 0.29 0.36
N GLU A 58 -6.20 1.62 0.54
CA GLU A 58 -6.79 2.60 -0.36
C GLU A 58 -6.12 2.55 -1.73
N ASP A 59 -4.79 2.50 -1.78
CA ASP A 59 -4.04 2.39 -3.04
C ASP A 59 -4.36 1.08 -3.78
N LYS A 60 -4.52 -0.04 -3.06
CA LYS A 60 -4.99 -1.30 -3.68
C LYS A 60 -6.40 -1.17 -4.24
N LEU A 61 -7.32 -0.54 -3.50
CA LEU A 61 -8.70 -0.37 -3.90
C LEU A 61 -8.81 0.57 -5.11
N TYR A 62 -8.07 1.68 -5.09
CA TYR A 62 -8.01 2.64 -6.19
C TYR A 62 -7.49 2.00 -7.48
N ASN A 63 -6.39 1.24 -7.40
CA ASN A 63 -5.87 0.50 -8.55
C ASN A 63 -6.86 -0.56 -9.07
N LYS A 64 -7.62 -1.22 -8.17
CA LYS A 64 -8.69 -2.14 -8.54
C LYS A 64 -9.83 -1.41 -9.25
N ALA A 65 -10.22 -0.23 -8.76
CA ALA A 65 -11.24 0.62 -9.36
C ALA A 65 -10.84 1.07 -10.77
N LEU A 66 -9.63 1.60 -10.93
CA LEU A 66 -9.09 2.02 -12.24
C LEU A 66 -9.10 0.86 -13.23
N ARG A 67 -8.59 -0.31 -12.83
CA ARG A 67 -8.59 -1.49 -13.69
C ARG A 67 -10.00 -1.90 -14.11
N TRP A 68 -10.97 -1.79 -13.21
CA TRP A 68 -12.33 -2.23 -13.47
C TRP A 68 -13.11 -1.28 -14.39
N VAL A 69 -12.91 0.02 -14.22
CA VAL A 69 -13.50 1.07 -15.07
C VAL A 69 -12.81 1.12 -16.44
N ALA A 70 -11.53 0.79 -16.52
CA ALA A 70 -10.80 0.73 -17.80
C ALA A 70 -11.27 -0.39 -18.75
N MET A 71 -11.94 -1.43 -18.24
CA MET A 71 -12.43 -2.54 -19.08
C MET A 71 -13.65 -2.14 -19.94
N ARG A 72 -14.56 -1.34 -19.37
CA ARG A 72 -15.73 -0.76 -20.05
C ARG A 72 -16.30 0.36 -19.17
N PRO A 73 -17.11 1.28 -19.73
CA PRO A 73 -17.86 2.24 -18.93
C PRO A 73 -18.66 1.56 -17.81
N ARG A 74 -18.60 2.11 -16.60
CA ARG A 74 -19.31 1.66 -15.40
C ARG A 74 -20.15 2.79 -14.83
N THR A 75 -21.30 2.45 -14.28
CA THR A 75 -22.11 3.39 -13.50
C THR A 75 -21.53 3.58 -12.10
N LYS A 76 -21.86 4.69 -11.43
CA LYS A 76 -21.48 4.91 -10.03
C LYS A 76 -22.00 3.78 -9.11
N TRP A 77 -23.23 3.31 -9.37
CA TRP A 77 -23.83 2.22 -8.59
C TRP A 77 -23.04 0.92 -8.70
N GLU A 78 -22.65 0.54 -9.94
CA GLU A 78 -21.79 -0.63 -10.17
C GLU A 78 -20.49 -0.53 -9.34
N VAL A 79 -19.84 0.65 -9.35
CA VAL A 79 -18.59 0.90 -8.62
C VAL A 79 -18.78 0.76 -7.12
N SER A 80 -19.80 1.40 -6.54
CA SER A 80 -20.07 1.34 -5.10
C SER A 80 -20.56 -0.02 -4.62
N PHE A 81 -21.16 -0.84 -5.50
CA PHE A 81 -21.66 -2.16 -5.12
C PHE A 81 -20.55 -3.23 -5.16
N TYR A 82 -19.62 -3.15 -6.11
CA TYR A 82 -18.61 -4.19 -6.33
C TYR A 82 -17.28 -3.98 -5.58
N LEU A 83 -16.92 -2.72 -5.29
CA LEU A 83 -15.65 -2.34 -4.66
C LEU A 83 -15.85 -1.91 -3.22
#